data_AF-A0A2G4FJK4-F1
#
_entry.id   AF-A0A2G4FJK4-F1
#
_cell.length_a   1.000
_cell.length_b   1.000
_cell.length_c   1.000
_cell.angle_alpha   90.00
_cell.angle_beta   90.00
_cell.angle_gamma   90.00
#
_symmetry.space_group_name_H-M   'P 1'
#
loop_
_entity.id
_entity.type
_entity.pdbx_description
1 polymer ?
#
loop_
_entity_poly.entity_id
_entity_poly.type
_entity_poly.pdbx_seq_one_letter_code
_entity_poly.pdbx_strand_id
1 'polypeptide(L)' 'MSKQTKSLVFNMLGFLILFIAFRFIVATYTGFTSWQIPLAAFVVATILAPKFQVVKTNDGDKLFMKWMFIKGVKEIK' A
#
# COMPACT_ATOMS: atom_id res chain seq x y z
N MET A 1 -18.04 4.41 10.60
CA MET A 1 -16.90 3.49 10.37
C MET A 1 -15.82 3.79 11.38
N SER A 2 -15.26 2.78 12.04
CA SER A 2 -14.13 3.01 12.96
C SER A 2 -12.91 3.50 12.17
N LYS A 3 -12.05 4.32 12.79
CA LYS A 3 -10.84 4.81 12.11
C LYS A 3 -9.90 3.66 11.74
N GLN A 4 -9.95 2.56 12.50
CA GLN A 4 -9.27 1.29 12.22
C GLN A 4 -9.75 0.63 10.92
N THR A 5 -11.06 0.60 10.64
CA THR A 5 -11.56 0.09 9.36
C THR A 5 -11.06 0.95 8.20
N LYS A 6 -11.03 2.28 8.37
CA LYS A 6 -10.48 3.18 7.35
C LYS A 6 -9.00 2.90 7.07
N SER A 7 -8.15 2.73 8.09
CA SER A 7 -6.73 2.41 7.84
C SER A 7 -6.53 1.09 7.11
N LEU A 8 -7.36 0.09 7.42
CA LEU A 8 -7.29 -1.20 6.73
C LEU A 8 -7.69 -1.06 5.27
N VAL A 9 -8.77 -0.33 4.98
CA VAL A 9 -9.20 -0.03 3.60
C VAL A 9 -8.13 0.77 2.85
N PHE A 10 -7.49 1.75 3.47
CA PHE A 10 -6.41 2.52 2.83
C PHE A 10 -5.16 1.68 2.54
N ASN A 11 -4.77 0.76 3.43
CA ASN A 11 -3.71 -0.21 3.15
C ASN A 11 -4.07 -1.10 1.96
N MET A 12 -5.28 -1.64 1.95
CA MET A 12 -5.74 -2.52 0.88
C MET A 12 -5.80 -1.78 -0.45
N LEU A 13 -6.35 -0.57 -0.48
CA LEU A 13 -6.40 0.26 -1.70
C LEU A 13 -5.00 0.65 -2.17
N GLY A 14 -4.12 1.09 -1.27
CA GLY A 14 -2.75 1.45 -1.61
C GLY A 14 -1.96 0.28 -2.19
N PHE A 15 -2.11 -0.90 -1.61
CA PHE A 15 -1.56 -2.14 -2.15
C PHE A 15 -2.18 -2.51 -3.50
N LEU A 16 -3.51 -2.47 -3.63
CA LEU A 16 -4.24 -2.88 -4.83
C LEU A 16 -3.86 -2.01 -6.04
N ILE A 17 -3.81 -0.69 -5.86
CA ILE A 17 -3.47 0.27 -6.92
C ILE A 17 -2.04 0.02 -7.40
N LEU A 18 -1.09 -0.12 -6.48
CA LEU A 18 0.31 -0.40 -6.83
C LEU A 18 0.46 -1.78 -7.46
N PHE A 19 -0.22 -2.80 -6.93
CA PHE A 19 -0.19 -4.16 -7.47
C PHE A 19 -0.67 -4.20 -8.93
N ILE A 20 -1.78 -3.55 -9.24
CA ILE A 20 -2.30 -3.49 -10.61
C ILE A 20 -1.33 -2.72 -11.52
N ALA A 21 -0.81 -1.57 -11.07
CA ALA A 21 0.15 -0.77 -11.84
C ALA A 21 1.44 -1.57 -12.14
N PHE A 22 2.04 -2.20 -11.13
CA PHE A 22 3.23 -3.04 -11.30
C PHE A 22 2.94 -4.28 -12.14
N ARG A 23 1.76 -4.88 -12.03
CA ARG A 23 1.37 -6.01 -12.88
C ARG A 23 1.39 -5.62 -14.37
N PHE A 24 0.84 -4.47 -14.73
CA PHE A 24 0.88 -3.99 -16.12
C PHE A 24 2.30 -3.69 -16.60
N ILE A 25 3.12 -3.05 -15.75
CA ILE A 25 4.53 -2.77 -16.06
C ILE A 25 5.29 -4.09 -16.28
N VAL A 26 5.23 -5.03 -15.33
CA VAL A 26 5.91 -6.31 -15.43
C VAL A 26 5.42 -7.09 -16.65
N ALA A 27 4.10 -7.15 -16.89
CA ALA A 27 3.55 -7.82 -18.07
C ALA A 27 4.06 -7.23 -19.40
N THR A 28 4.27 -5.92 -19.45
CA THR A 28 4.73 -5.22 -20.67
C THR A 28 6.23 -5.37 -20.88
N TYR A 29 7.03 -5.30 -19.82
CA TYR A 29 8.50 -5.20 -19.93
C TYR A 29 9.25 -6.52 -19.84
N THR A 30 8.71 -7.52 -19.14
CA THR A 30 9.53 -8.68 -18.75
C THR A 30 9.30 -9.94 -19.58
N GLY A 31 8.28 -10.00 -20.44
CA GLY A 31 7.98 -11.20 -21.25
C GLY A 31 7.82 -12.48 -20.42
N PHE A 32 7.63 -12.35 -19.09
CA PHE A 32 7.64 -13.47 -18.15
C PHE A 32 6.43 -14.38 -18.38
N THR A 33 6.60 -15.65 -18.01
CA THR A 33 5.52 -16.63 -17.94
C THR A 33 4.36 -16.09 -17.09
N SER A 34 3.10 -16.33 -17.50
CA SER A 34 1.90 -15.73 -16.90
C SER A 34 1.79 -15.84 -15.38
N TRP A 35 2.45 -16.81 -14.76
CA TRP A 35 2.49 -17.02 -13.29
C TRP A 35 3.53 -16.14 -12.57
N GLN A 36 4.64 -15.78 -13.21
CA GLN A 36 5.72 -15.00 -12.59
C GLN A 36 5.41 -13.50 -12.57
N ILE A 37 4.59 -13.01 -13.51
CA ILE A 37 4.14 -11.62 -13.58
C ILE A 37 3.45 -11.19 -12.28
N PRO A 38 2.38 -11.86 -11.80
CA PRO A 38 1.72 -11.47 -10.56
C PRO A 38 2.63 -11.68 -9.34
N LEU A 39 3.53 -12.68 -9.35
CA LEU A 39 4.44 -12.92 -8.23
C LEU A 39 5.45 -11.77 -8.05
N ALA A 40 6.09 -11.34 -9.14
CA ALA A 40 7.03 -10.21 -9.11
C ALA A 40 6.30 -8.90 -8.76
N ALA A 41 5.14 -8.66 -9.38
CA ALA A 41 4.32 -7.49 -9.07
C ALA A 41 3.86 -7.48 -7.60
N PHE A 42 3.53 -8.65 -7.04
CA PHE A 42 3.13 -8.79 -5.64
C PHE A 42 4.26 -8.39 -4.68
N VAL A 43 5.47 -8.91 -4.91
CA VAL A 43 6.64 -8.60 -4.07
C VAL A 43 6.95 -7.10 -4.13
N VAL A 44 7.03 -6.53 -5.34
CA VAL A 44 7.32 -5.11 -5.54
C VAL A 44 6.23 -4.22 -4.93
N ALA A 45 4.96 -4.54 -5.18
CA ALA A 45 3.84 -3.79 -4.61
C ALA A 45 3.79 -3.89 -3.08
N THR A 46 4.12 -5.04 -2.49
CA THR A 46 4.15 -5.19 -1.02
C THR A 46 5.24 -4.32 -0.39
N ILE A 47 6.42 -4.25 -1.01
CA ILE A 47 7.55 -3.45 -0.52
C ILE A 47 7.25 -1.95 -0.66
N LEU A 48 6.67 -1.56 -1.80
CA LEU A 48 6.36 -0.17 -2.12
C LEU A 48 5.00 0.30 -1.58
N ALA A 49 4.16 -0.60 -1.05
CA ALA A 49 2.84 -0.25 -0.57
C ALA A 49 2.93 0.77 0.59
N PRO A 50 2.15 1.86 0.53
CA PRO A 50 2.00 2.75 1.67
C PRO A 50 1.34 2.00 2.83
N LYS A 51 1.91 2.14 4.02
CA LYS A 51 1.40 1.54 5.26
C LYS A 51 0.62 2.58 6.05
N PHE A 52 -0.69 2.40 6.15
CA PHE A 52 -1.61 3.17 6.95
C PHE A 52 -1.89 2.46 8.27
N GLN A 53 -1.69 3.13 9.40
CA GLN A 53 -1.92 2.54 10.72
C GLN A 53 -2.64 3.56 11.60
N VAL A 54 -3.68 3.12 12.31
CA VAL A 54 -4.32 3.93 13.35
C VAL A 54 -3.58 3.75 14.66
N VAL A 55 -3.19 4.86 15.27
CA VAL A 55 -2.61 4.90 16.61
C VAL A 55 -3.61 5.63 17.50
N LYS A 56 -4.02 4.97 18.58
CA LYS A 56 -4.83 5.61 19.62
C LYS A 56 -3.92 6.48 20.45
N THR A 57 -4.07 7.80 20.38
CA THR A 57 -3.37 8.73 21.29
C THR A 57 -4.36 9.29 22.32
N ASN A 58 -3.86 9.94 23.37
CA ASN A 58 -4.68 10.47 24.46
C ASN A 58 -5.72 11.52 23.97
N ASP A 59 -5.47 12.19 22.85
CA ASP A 59 -6.37 13.12 22.17
C ASP A 59 -7.34 12.48 21.15
N GLY A 60 -7.31 11.14 20.98
CA GLY A 60 -8.19 10.39 20.09
C GLY A 60 -7.49 9.52 19.05
N ASP A 61 -8.27 8.78 18.25
CA ASP A 61 -7.74 7.93 17.17
C ASP A 61 -7.12 8.79 16.06
N LYS A 62 -5.82 8.64 15.80
CA LYS A 62 -5.11 9.31 14.69
C LYS A 62 -4.69 8.29 13.63
N LEU A 63 -4.86 8.62 12.35
CA LEU A 63 -4.48 7.76 11.23
C LEU A 63 -3.14 8.23 10.68
N PHE A 64 -2.13 7.36 10.71
CA PHE A 64 -0.80 7.66 10.22
C PHE A 64 -0.52 6.91 8.93
N MET A 65 0.14 7.56 7.97
CA MET A 65 0.56 6.99 6.70
C MET A 65 2.09 7.05 6.60
N LYS A 66 2.73 5.89 6.43
CA LYS A 66 4.16 5.76 6.15
C LYS A 66 4.32 5.22 4.74
N TRP A 67 5.10 5.89 3.92
CA TRP A 67 5.38 5.44 2.56
C TRP A 67 6.87 5.54 2.26
N MET A 68 7.42 4.60 1.49
CA MET A 68 8.86 4.58 1.18
C MET A 68 9.32 5.82 0.40
N PHE A 69 8.41 6.42 -0.40
CA PHE A 69 8.70 7.63 -1.18
C PHE A 69 8.46 8.93 -0.41
N ILE A 70 7.73 8.91 0.70
CA ILE A 70 7.45 10.11 1.51
C ILE A 70 8.33 10.04 2.75
N LYS A 71 9.24 11.00 2.88
CA LYS A 71 10.09 11.11 4.06
C LYS A 71 9.22 11.52 5.26
N GLY A 72 9.03 10.60 6.20
CA GLY A 72 8.27 10.83 7.43
C GLY A 72 6.91 10.11 7.47
N VAL A 73 6.23 10.22 8.62
CA VAL A 73 4.88 9.68 8.81
C VAL A 73 3.90 10.83 8.67
N LYS A 74 2.99 10.76 7.69
CA LYS A 74 1.94 11.78 7.52
C LYS A 74 0.77 11.43 8.44
N GLU A 75 0.38 12.38 9.28
CA GLU A 75 -0.90 12.32 9.99
C GLU A 75 -2.03 12.67 9.01
N ILE A 76 -2.99 11.78 8.88
CA ILE A 76 -4.24 11.99 8.15
C ILE A 76 -5.29 12.33 9.22
N LYS A 77 -5.69 13.61 9.25
CA LYS A 77 -6.74 14.14 10.14
C LYS A 77 -8.11 13.57 9.77
#